data_AF-A0A6C0DBU5-F1
#
_entry.id   AF-A0A6C0DBU5-F1
#
_cell.length_a   1.000
_cell.length_b   1.000
_cell.length_c   1.000
_cell.angle_alpha   90.00
_cell.angle_beta   90.00
_cell.angle_gamma   90.00
#
_symmetry.space_group_name_H-M   'P 1'
#
loop_
_entity.id
_entity.type
_entity.pdbx_description
1 polymer ?
#
loop_
_entity_poly.entity_id
_entity_poly.type
_entity_poly.pdbx_seq_one_letter_code
_entity_poly.pdbx_strand_id
1 'polypeptide(L)'
;MKLISFAMLLPVIKTTLITPKKLCKDCKFFIGNEQRCMKFGNTNLVTGQQDYNYASSVRHNNNECGEDAKYFEKNNFKFLTVPYYFTLKYWYWYTLIFTYSAWIYVTIHK
;
A
#
# COMPACT_ATOMS: atom_id res chain seq x y z
N MET A 1 6.70 51.47 -43.81
CA MET A 1 5.94 50.74 -42.79
C MET A 1 6.19 49.25 -42.98
N LYS A 2 7.13 48.64 -42.24
CA LYS A 2 7.43 47.20 -42.32
C LYS A 2 6.80 46.50 -41.11
N LEU A 3 5.74 45.74 -41.36
CA LEU A 3 5.11 44.85 -40.38
C LEU A 3 6.03 43.64 -40.17
N ILE A 4 6.74 43.62 -39.04
CA ILE A 4 7.53 42.48 -38.61
C ILE A 4 6.55 41.43 -38.07
N SER A 5 6.35 40.37 -38.85
CA SER A 5 5.55 39.21 -38.45
C SER A 5 6.34 38.43 -37.39
N PHE A 6 5.96 38.61 -36.13
CA PHE A 6 6.53 37.89 -34.99
C PHE A 6 5.90 36.50 -34.96
N ALA A 7 6.49 35.56 -35.71
CA ALA A 7 6.10 34.15 -35.66
C ALA A 7 6.40 33.61 -34.25
N MET A 8 5.34 33.50 -33.45
CA MET A 8 5.35 32.95 -32.10
C MET A 8 5.72 31.46 -32.15
N LEU A 9 7.01 31.17 -32.01
CA LEU A 9 7.51 29.82 -31.79
C LEU A 9 7.18 29.41 -30.35
N LEU A 10 6.03 28.75 -30.15
CA LEU A 10 5.75 28.07 -28.89
C LEU A 10 6.60 26.79 -28.83
N PRO A 11 7.51 26.63 -27.86
CA PRO A 11 8.22 25.38 -27.68
C PRO A 11 7.21 24.32 -27.26
N VAL A 12 7.11 23.25 -28.05
CA VAL A 12 6.36 22.04 -27.70
C VAL A 12 7.09 21.38 -26.54
N ILE A 13 6.66 21.68 -25.31
CA ILE A 13 7.14 20.99 -24.11
C ILE A 13 6.59 19.56 -24.19
N LYS A 14 7.43 18.62 -24.61
CA LYS A 14 7.16 17.19 -24.42
C LYS A 14 7.20 16.93 -22.92
N THR A 15 6.05 16.98 -22.27
CA THR A 15 5.89 16.50 -20.90
C THR A 15 6.17 15.00 -20.93
N THR A 16 7.36 14.60 -20.49
CA THR A 16 7.66 13.19 -20.20
C THR A 16 6.70 12.78 -19.10
N LEU A 17 5.68 12.01 -19.49
CA LEU A 17 4.68 11.49 -18.59
C LEU A 17 5.40 10.53 -17.63
N ILE A 18 5.80 11.02 -16.46
CA ILE A 18 6.36 10.18 -15.39
C ILE A 18 5.23 9.27 -14.94
N THR A 19 5.18 8.06 -15.50
CA THR A 19 4.23 7.05 -15.03
C THR A 19 4.59 6.73 -13.58
N PRO A 20 3.67 6.90 -12.62
CA PRO A 20 3.97 6.65 -11.23
C PRO A 20 4.37 5.18 -11.06
N LYS A 21 5.57 4.94 -10.50
CA LYS A 21 6.08 3.59 -10.24
C LYS A 21 5.13 2.88 -9.28
N LYS A 22 4.63 1.70 -9.69
CA LYS A 22 3.77 0.86 -8.85
C LYS A 22 4.53 0.46 -7.58
N LEU A 23 3.94 0.74 -6.42
CA LEU A 23 4.53 0.46 -5.11
C LEU A 23 4.01 -0.85 -4.54
N CYS A 24 4.88 -1.67 -3.95
CA CYS A 24 4.47 -2.96 -3.36
C CYS A 24 3.36 -2.79 -2.31
N LYS A 25 3.37 -1.69 -1.53
CA LYS A 25 2.35 -1.38 -0.52
C LYS A 25 0.92 -1.24 -1.06
N ASP A 26 0.77 -1.05 -2.37
CA ASP A 26 -0.52 -0.89 -3.05
C ASP A 26 -0.96 -2.19 -3.76
N CYS A 27 -0.13 -3.24 -3.67
CA CYS A 27 -0.43 -4.56 -4.20
C CYS A 27 -1.33 -5.34 -3.23
N LYS A 28 -2.27 -6.11 -3.78
CA LYS A 28 -3.17 -7.01 -3.04
C LYS A 28 -2.44 -8.08 -2.22
N PHE A 29 -1.26 -8.51 -2.69
CA PHE A 29 -0.48 -9.59 -2.05
C PHE A 29 0.58 -9.09 -1.08
N PHE A 30 0.63 -7.80 -0.78
CA PHE A 30 1.65 -7.26 0.12
C PHE A 30 1.25 -7.43 1.58
N ILE A 31 2.11 -8.09 2.36
CA ILE A 31 1.96 -8.29 3.80
C ILE A 31 2.71 -7.18 4.50
N GLY A 32 1.99 -6.17 5.01
CA GLY A 32 2.58 -4.95 5.54
C GLY A 32 3.47 -5.12 6.78
N ASN A 33 3.10 -6.03 7.69
CA ASN A 33 3.85 -6.24 8.94
C ASN A 33 5.23 -6.87 8.70
N GLU A 34 5.34 -7.74 7.71
CA GLU A 34 6.55 -8.54 7.45
C GLU A 34 7.29 -8.07 6.19
N GLN A 35 6.72 -7.12 5.45
CA GLN A 35 7.25 -6.64 4.16
C GLN A 35 7.41 -7.75 3.12
N ARG A 36 6.55 -8.77 3.17
CA ARG A 36 6.58 -9.96 2.32
C ARG A 36 5.54 -9.91 1.22
N CYS A 37 5.71 -10.74 0.19
CA CYS A 37 4.76 -10.90 -0.90
C CYS A 37 4.08 -12.27 -0.82
N MET A 38 2.77 -12.29 -0.56
CA MET A 38 1.96 -13.52 -0.44
C MET A 38 1.90 -14.33 -1.74
N LYS A 39 2.22 -13.72 -2.89
CA LYS A 39 2.16 -14.37 -4.20
C LYS A 39 3.38 -15.26 -4.49
N PHE A 40 4.52 -14.97 -3.85
CA PHE A 40 5.79 -15.64 -4.13
C PHE A 40 6.38 -16.16 -2.82
N GLY A 41 6.75 -17.43 -2.81
CA GLY A 41 7.24 -18.12 -1.63
C GLY A 41 7.20 -19.62 -1.82
N ASN A 42 7.65 -20.33 -0.79
CA ASN A 42 7.64 -21.79 -0.77
C ASN A 42 6.70 -22.30 0.33
N THR A 43 6.00 -23.38 0.02
CA THR A 43 5.22 -24.10 1.04
C THR A 43 6.03 -25.32 1.46
N ASN A 44 6.29 -25.46 2.75
CA ASN A 44 6.85 -26.68 3.29
C ASN A 44 5.80 -27.79 3.17
N LEU A 45 6.06 -28.80 2.34
CA LEU A 45 5.11 -29.88 2.07
C LEU A 45 4.86 -30.80 3.27
N VAL A 46 5.77 -30.80 4.25
CA VAL A 46 5.68 -31.65 5.46
C VAL A 46 4.87 -30.95 6.55
N THR A 47 5.16 -29.67 6.81
CA THR A 47 4.52 -28.92 7.91
C THR A 47 3.35 -28.05 7.47
N GLY A 48 3.17 -27.84 6.16
CA GLY A 48 2.20 -26.91 5.59
C GLY A 48 2.53 -25.43 5.79
N GLN A 49 3.67 -25.10 6.41
CA GLN A 49 4.07 -23.71 6.65
C GLN A 49 4.42 -23.01 5.34
N GLN A 50 3.93 -21.78 5.17
CA GLN A 50 4.23 -20.94 4.01
C GLN A 50 5.29 -19.91 4.35
N ASP A 51 6.41 -19.97 3.63
CA ASP A 51 7.49 -19.00 3.73
C ASP A 51 7.46 -18.07 2.51
N TYR A 52 6.99 -16.85 2.73
CA TYR A 52 6.85 -15.85 1.68
C TYR A 52 8.14 -15.07 1.45
N ASN A 53 8.44 -14.80 0.18
CA ASN A 53 9.59 -14.00 -0.22
C ASN A 53 9.40 -12.53 0.16
N TYR A 54 10.51 -11.84 0.43
CA TYR A 54 10.49 -10.39 0.67
C TYR A 54 10.01 -9.63 -0.57
N ALA A 55 9.13 -8.64 -0.36
CA ALA A 55 8.56 -7.87 -1.45
C ALA A 55 9.61 -7.06 -2.24
N SER A 56 10.72 -6.67 -1.60
CA SER A 56 11.86 -6.04 -2.26
C SER A 56 12.61 -7.01 -3.16
N SER A 57 12.90 -8.23 -2.67
CA SER A 57 13.55 -9.28 -3.46
C SER A 57 12.72 -9.64 -4.70
N VAL A 58 11.42 -9.83 -4.50
CA VAL A 58 10.43 -10.08 -5.56
C VAL A 58 10.37 -8.95 -6.60
N ARG A 59 10.63 -7.70 -6.18
CA ARG A 59 10.66 -6.51 -7.06
C ARG A 59 11.92 -6.48 -7.94
N HIS A 60 13.04 -7.00 -7.45
CA HIS A 60 14.30 -7.03 -8.19
C HIS A 60 14.45 -8.30 -9.05
N ASN A 61 13.62 -9.31 -8.85
CA ASN A 61 13.65 -10.55 -9.60
C ASN A 61 12.71 -10.51 -10.82
N ASN A 62 13.29 -10.54 -12.03
CA ASN A 62 12.54 -10.50 -13.29
C ASN A 62 11.69 -11.75 -13.56
N ASN A 63 12.00 -12.88 -12.91
CA ASN A 63 11.16 -14.09 -12.98
C ASN A 63 9.92 -14.00 -12.08
N GLU A 64 9.95 -13.09 -11.11
CA GLU A 64 8.82 -12.77 -10.25
C GLU A 64 8.23 -11.41 -10.66
N CYS A 65 8.07 -10.45 -9.74
CA CYS A 65 7.38 -9.20 -10.06
C CYS A 65 8.22 -8.28 -10.96
N GLY A 66 9.55 -8.35 -10.88
CA GLY A 66 10.50 -7.56 -11.69
C GLY A 66 10.36 -6.05 -11.49
N GLU A 67 11.22 -5.23 -12.09
CA GLU A 67 11.24 -3.75 -11.95
C GLU A 67 10.05 -3.05 -12.65
N ASP A 68 9.37 -3.75 -13.55
CA ASP A 68 8.15 -3.25 -14.23
C ASP A 68 6.85 -3.64 -13.51
N ALA A 69 6.96 -4.42 -12.43
CA ALA A 69 5.83 -4.86 -11.61
C ALA A 69 4.84 -5.70 -12.42
N LYS A 70 5.36 -6.69 -13.16
CA LYS A 70 4.64 -7.53 -14.13
C LYS A 70 3.41 -8.20 -13.52
N TYR A 71 3.53 -8.66 -12.27
CA TYR A 71 2.45 -9.36 -11.56
C TYR A 71 1.74 -8.50 -10.50
N PHE A 72 1.85 -7.17 -10.61
CA PHE A 72 1.20 -6.24 -9.71
C PHE A 72 -0.32 -6.26 -9.88
N GLU A 73 -1.03 -6.56 -8.79
CA GLU A 73 -2.48 -6.50 -8.71
C GLU A 73 -2.88 -5.45 -7.68
N LYS A 74 -3.60 -4.41 -8.12
CA LYS A 74 -4.01 -3.31 -7.24
C LYS A 74 -4.97 -3.83 -6.17
N ASN A 75 -4.72 -3.45 -4.92
CA ASN A 75 -5.68 -3.69 -3.85
C ASN A 75 -6.83 -2.67 -3.92
N ASN A 76 -7.95 -3.06 -4.53
CA ASN A 76 -9.15 -2.22 -4.63
C ASN A 76 -9.87 -2.04 -3.27
N PHE A 77 -9.64 -2.94 -2.32
CA PHE A 77 -10.29 -2.93 -1.01
C PHE A 77 -9.39 -2.37 0.10
N LYS A 78 -8.27 -1.71 -0.27
CA LYS A 78 -7.33 -1.14 0.70
C LYS A 78 -8.01 -0.21 1.70
N PHE A 79 -9.01 0.55 1.27
CA PHE A 79 -9.82 1.42 2.11
C PHE A 79 -10.59 0.68 3.20
N LEU A 80 -10.97 -0.59 2.98
CA LEU A 80 -11.65 -1.42 3.99
C LEU A 80 -10.64 -2.22 4.83
N THR A 81 -9.62 -2.81 4.19
CA THR A 81 -8.68 -3.69 4.90
C THR A 81 -7.80 -2.94 5.89
N VAL A 82 -7.37 -1.71 5.57
CA VAL A 82 -6.52 -0.93 6.47
C VAL A 82 -7.22 -0.60 7.80
N PRO A 83 -8.42 0.03 7.82
CA PRO A 83 -9.11 0.29 9.08
C PRO A 83 -9.51 -1.00 9.80
N TYR A 84 -9.86 -2.09 9.09
CA TYR A 84 -10.18 -3.38 9.71
C TYR A 84 -9.01 -3.97 10.52
N TYR A 85 -7.81 -4.05 9.94
CA TYR A 85 -6.65 -4.57 10.67
C TYR A 85 -6.18 -3.59 11.77
N PHE A 86 -6.39 -2.29 11.58
CA PHE A 86 -6.11 -1.30 12.60
C PHE A 86 -7.05 -1.46 13.81
N THR A 87 -8.36 -1.59 13.60
CA THR A 87 -9.32 -1.80 14.69
C THR A 87 -9.08 -3.11 15.40
N LEU A 88 -8.80 -4.21 14.69
CA LEU A 88 -8.43 -5.49 15.31
C LEU A 88 -7.22 -5.37 16.25
N LYS A 89 -6.18 -4.64 15.84
CA LYS A 89 -4.94 -4.48 16.62
C LYS A 89 -5.16 -3.62 17.87
N TYR A 90 -5.97 -2.57 17.78
CA TYR A 90 -6.14 -1.58 18.85
C TYR A 90 -7.47 -1.71 19.61
N TRP A 91 -8.28 -2.72 19.30
CA TRP A 91 -9.63 -2.92 19.87
C TRP A 91 -9.62 -2.90 21.41
N TYR A 92 -8.63 -3.56 22.01
CA TYR A 92 -8.46 -3.64 23.46
C TYR A 92 -8.28 -2.26 24.10
N TRP A 93 -7.46 -1.39 23.49
CA TRP A 93 -7.25 -0.02 23.96
C TRP A 93 -8.53 0.82 23.86
N TYR A 94 -9.29 0.65 22.78
CA TYR A 94 -10.59 1.32 22.66
C TYR A 94 -11.57 0.89 23.76
N THR A 95 -11.63 -0.40 24.10
CA THR A 95 -12.48 -0.86 25.20
C THR A 95 -12.06 -0.32 26.56
N LEU A 96 -10.75 -0.20 26.82
CA LEU A 96 -10.24 0.38 28.06
C LEU A 96 -10.61 1.87 28.18
N ILE A 97 -10.45 2.64 27.11
CA ILE A 97 -10.82 4.06 27.13
C ILE A 97 -12.33 4.23 27.32
N PHE A 98 -13.13 3.42 26.62
CA PHE A 98 -14.58 3.49 26.73
C PHE A 98 -15.08 3.15 28.14
N THR A 99 -14.61 2.05 28.71
CA THR A 99 -14.98 1.64 30.08
C THR A 99 -14.52 2.65 31.12
N TYR A 100 -13.32 3.21 30.99
CA TYR A 100 -12.83 4.28 31.86
C TYR A 100 -13.68 5.56 31.76
N SER A 101 -14.05 5.98 30.55
CA SER A 101 -14.91 7.16 30.34
C SER A 101 -16.31 6.96 30.92
N ALA A 102 -16.88 5.76 30.79
CA ALA A 102 -18.17 5.41 31.39
C ALA A 102 -18.11 5.41 32.93
N TRP A 103 -17.01 4.91 33.51
CA TRP A 103 -16.79 4.95 34.94
C TRP A 103 -16.72 6.38 35.49
N ILE A 104 -15.94 7.27 34.84
CA ILE A 104 -15.87 8.69 35.21
C ILE A 104 -17.26 9.35 35.15
N TYR A 105 -18.01 9.12 34.07
CA TYR A 105 -19.34 9.68 33.90
C TYR A 105 -20.28 9.29 35.05
N VAL A 106 -20.27 8.00 35.43
CA VAL A 106 -21.07 7.50 36.56
C VAL A 106 -20.62 8.14 37.88
N THR A 107 -19.32 8.34 38.11
CA THR A 107 -18.84 8.97 39.35
C THR A 107 -19.16 10.47 39.46
N ILE A 108 -19.28 11.19 38.34
CA ILE A 108 -19.61 12.63 38.35
C ILE A 108 -21.12 12.84 38.55
N HIS A 109 -21.96 11.96 38.01
CA HIS A 109 -23.42 12.09 38.01
C HIS A 109 -24.12 11.29 39.12
N LYS A 110 -23.37 10.79 40.10
CA LYS A 110 -23.88 10.08 41.27
C LYS A 110 -23.70 10.94 42.51
#